data_AF-A0A3C1SS76-F1
#
_entry.id   AF-A0A3C1SS76-F1
#
_cell.length_a   1.000
_cell.length_b   1.000
_cell.length_c   1.000
_cell.angle_alpha   90.00
_cell.angle_beta   90.00
_cell.angle_gamma   90.00
#
_symmetry.space_group_name_H-M   'P 1'
#
loop_
_entity.id
_entity.type
_entity.pdbx_description
1 polymer ?
#
loop_
_entity_poly.entity_id
_entity_poly.type
_entity_poly.pdbx_seq_one_letter_code
_entity_poly.pdbx_strand_id
1 'polypeptide(L)'
;MPPTPDSIRTPADRLFPKPQRWLKGWFWLLLSLSALPLQAQVSDAKVEALVEALRLSAPPQKPDSGLYSDWQIKPDNIKRWSMPCLQRDVTPEQLAADSEAARRMVACVMGGVLRDQFAASQQNEIIAVQRAAAWWLTGEPDHYRDDGASPYTLKVLEAYLRFF
;
A
#
# COMPACT_ATOMS: atom_id res chain seq x y z
N MET A 1 -24.27 44.14 85.15
CA MET A 1 -23.56 42.89 84.83
C MET A 1 -24.43 42.08 83.86
N PRO A 2 -23.92 41.65 82.67
CA PRO A 2 -24.57 40.80 81.64
C PRO A 2 -24.17 39.30 81.79
N PRO A 3 -24.52 38.35 80.88
CA PRO A 3 -23.61 37.96 79.77
C PRO A 3 -24.26 37.37 78.45
N THR A 4 -23.38 36.98 77.50
CA THR A 4 -23.45 36.64 76.04
C THR A 4 -23.78 35.17 75.63
N PRO A 5 -23.95 34.85 74.31
CA PRO A 5 -24.43 33.54 73.78
C PRO A 5 -23.38 32.71 73.01
N ASP A 6 -23.65 31.42 72.72
CA ASP A 6 -22.97 30.67 71.64
C ASP A 6 -23.73 29.47 71.01
N SER A 7 -23.64 29.41 69.68
CA SER A 7 -23.71 28.31 68.67
C SER A 7 -24.90 27.32 68.53
N ILE A 8 -25.48 27.25 67.31
CA ILE A 8 -26.52 26.29 66.86
C ILE A 8 -26.02 25.41 65.69
N ARG A 9 -26.44 24.15 65.75
CA ARG A 9 -26.17 22.95 64.93
C ARG A 9 -27.07 22.86 63.66
N THR A 10 -26.57 22.25 62.58
CA THR A 10 -27.28 21.69 61.38
C THR A 10 -28.26 20.54 61.80
N PRO A 11 -29.06 19.82 60.95
CA PRO A 11 -29.31 19.84 59.49
C PRO A 11 -30.76 19.51 59.00
N ALA A 12 -30.91 19.37 57.67
CA ALA A 12 -31.77 18.41 56.95
C ALA A 12 -33.29 18.64 56.80
N ASP A 13 -33.68 19.11 55.61
CA ASP A 13 -34.99 18.82 55.04
C ASP A 13 -34.98 17.43 54.37
N ARG A 14 -35.87 16.56 54.87
CA ARG A 14 -36.28 15.31 54.24
C ARG A 14 -37.66 15.52 53.63
N LEU A 15 -37.83 15.15 52.36
CA LEU A 15 -39.13 14.77 51.80
C LEU A 15 -38.94 13.64 50.77
N PHE A 16 -39.23 12.42 51.21
CA PHE A 16 -39.72 11.29 50.39
C PHE A 16 -41.28 11.36 50.39
N PRO A 17 -42.08 10.67 49.53
CA PRO A 17 -41.79 9.40 48.83
C PRO A 17 -42.42 9.12 47.43
N LYS A 18 -41.71 8.29 46.63
CA LYS A 18 -42.14 7.08 45.83
C LYS A 18 -43.27 7.21 44.74
N PRO A 19 -43.62 6.14 44.01
CA PRO A 19 -42.85 5.44 42.97
C PRO A 19 -43.69 5.21 41.67
N GLN A 20 -43.11 5.19 40.46
CA GLN A 20 -43.80 4.51 39.35
C GLN A 20 -42.86 3.90 38.30
N ARG A 21 -43.00 2.57 38.20
CA ARG A 21 -42.35 1.64 37.27
C ARG A 21 -42.72 1.95 35.82
N TRP A 22 -41.84 2.57 35.05
CA TRP A 22 -41.87 2.44 33.58
C TRP A 22 -40.49 1.96 33.10
N LEU A 23 -40.33 0.63 33.13
CA LEU A 23 -39.40 -0.11 32.29
C LEU A 23 -39.74 0.18 30.83
N LYS A 24 -39.17 1.23 30.23
CA LYS A 24 -39.13 1.44 28.78
C LYS A 24 -37.82 2.15 28.45
N GLY A 25 -36.93 1.44 27.77
CA GLY A 25 -35.67 2.01 27.30
C GLY A 25 -34.51 1.02 27.15
N TRP A 26 -34.75 -0.29 27.26
CA TRP A 26 -33.78 -1.29 26.82
C TRP A 26 -33.96 -1.52 25.31
N PHE A 27 -33.56 -0.52 24.51
CA PHE A 27 -33.40 -0.66 23.06
C PHE A 27 -32.47 0.45 22.52
N TRP A 28 -31.18 0.34 22.82
CA TRP A 28 -30.16 0.68 21.83
C TRP A 28 -29.32 -0.57 21.60
N LEU A 29 -29.89 -1.36 20.69
CA LEU A 29 -29.29 -2.50 20.04
C LEU A 29 -27.91 -2.09 19.47
N LEU A 30 -26.89 -2.86 19.88
CA LEU A 30 -25.67 -3.16 19.14
C LEU A 30 -25.76 -2.86 17.64
N LEU A 31 -25.01 -1.86 17.13
CA LEU A 31 -24.49 -1.84 15.76
C LEU A 31 -23.57 -0.63 15.48
N SER A 32 -22.61 -0.33 16.35
CA SER A 32 -21.34 0.25 15.88
C SER A 32 -20.44 -0.89 15.42
N LEU A 33 -20.89 -1.62 14.39
CA LEU A 33 -20.00 -2.43 13.57
C LEU A 33 -19.20 -1.42 12.76
N SER A 34 -18.13 -0.89 13.35
CA SER A 34 -17.15 -0.10 12.61
C SER A 34 -16.71 -0.99 11.46
N ALA A 35 -17.20 -0.69 10.25
CA ALA A 35 -16.66 -1.31 9.05
C ALA A 35 -15.19 -0.92 9.05
N LEU A 36 -14.32 -1.85 9.46
CA LEU A 36 -12.90 -1.71 9.21
C LEU A 36 -12.80 -1.47 7.71
N PRO A 37 -12.21 -0.35 7.25
CA PRO A 37 -12.01 -0.16 5.84
C PRO A 37 -11.17 -1.35 5.37
N LEU A 38 -11.80 -2.27 4.65
CA LEU A 38 -11.09 -3.32 3.95
C LEU A 38 -10.36 -2.59 2.83
N GLN A 39 -9.17 -2.04 3.14
CA GLN A 39 -8.30 -1.46 2.13
C GLN A 39 -8.12 -2.54 1.07
N ALA A 40 -8.55 -2.26 -0.16
CA ALA A 40 -8.37 -3.18 -1.26
C ALA A 40 -6.86 -3.43 -1.39
N GLN A 41 -6.41 -4.60 -0.97
CA GLN A 41 -5.00 -4.95 -1.07
C GLN A 41 -4.70 -5.29 -2.53
N VAL A 42 -3.56 -4.81 -3.04
CA VAL A 42 -3.04 -5.27 -4.32
C VAL A 42 -2.77 -6.76 -4.21
N SER A 43 -3.48 -7.58 -4.99
CA SER A 43 -3.29 -9.03 -4.99
C SER A 43 -2.01 -9.42 -5.73
N ASP A 44 -1.48 -10.61 -5.43
CA ASP A 44 -0.31 -11.14 -6.13
C ASP A 44 -0.55 -11.27 -7.63
N ALA A 45 -1.79 -11.57 -8.06
CA ALA A 45 -2.15 -11.61 -9.48
C ALA A 45 -1.94 -10.24 -10.17
N LYS A 46 -2.24 -9.13 -9.49
CA LYS A 46 -1.97 -7.78 -10.01
C LYS A 46 -0.48 -7.47 -10.05
N VAL A 47 0.29 -7.93 -9.06
CA VAL A 47 1.76 -7.80 -9.09
C VAL A 47 2.33 -8.57 -10.28
N GLU A 48 1.93 -9.82 -10.48
CA GLU A 48 2.40 -10.63 -11.61
C GLU A 48 1.99 -10.06 -12.97
N ALA A 49 0.78 -9.49 -13.08
CA ALA A 49 0.35 -8.77 -14.28
C ALA A 49 1.22 -7.54 -14.55
N LEU A 50 1.59 -6.77 -13.53
CA LEU A 50 2.52 -5.64 -13.67
C LEU A 50 3.92 -6.11 -14.09
N VAL A 51 4.44 -7.16 -13.47
CA VAL A 51 5.76 -7.74 -13.81
C VAL A 51 5.78 -8.14 -15.27
N GLU A 52 4.75 -8.82 -15.76
CA GLU A 52 4.68 -9.23 -17.16
C GLU A 52 4.49 -8.04 -18.11
N ALA A 53 3.70 -7.03 -17.71
CA ALA A 53 3.54 -5.79 -18.46
C ALA A 53 4.86 -5.03 -18.63
N LEU A 54 5.71 -4.99 -17.60
CA LEU A 54 7.05 -4.41 -17.67
C LEU A 54 7.93 -5.16 -18.68
N ARG A 55 7.88 -6.51 -18.67
CA ARG A 55 8.62 -7.36 -19.61
C ARG A 55 8.22 -7.11 -21.06
N LEU A 56 6.92 -7.08 -21.34
CA LEU A 56 6.36 -6.83 -22.67
C LEU A 56 6.61 -5.40 -23.15
N SER A 57 6.73 -4.45 -22.23
CA SER A 57 6.93 -3.04 -22.53
C SER A 57 8.39 -2.66 -22.69
N ALA A 58 9.30 -3.51 -22.21
CA ALA A 58 10.74 -3.34 -22.28
C ALA A 58 11.18 -2.97 -23.73
N PRO A 59 12.07 -1.97 -23.90
CA PRO A 59 12.66 -1.68 -25.20
C PRO A 59 13.37 -2.92 -25.79
N PRO A 60 13.56 -3.01 -27.11
CA PRO A 60 14.41 -4.05 -27.68
C PRO A 60 15.79 -4.03 -27.01
N GLN A 61 16.24 -5.20 -26.54
CA GLN A 61 17.54 -5.31 -25.90
C GLN A 61 18.63 -4.97 -26.90
N LYS A 62 19.51 -4.07 -26.51
CA LYS A 62 20.67 -3.68 -27.32
C LYS A 62 21.90 -4.46 -26.86
N PRO A 63 22.78 -4.88 -27.78
CA PRO A 63 24.13 -5.27 -27.43
C PRO A 63 24.76 -4.19 -26.53
N ASP A 64 25.48 -4.61 -25.50
CA ASP A 64 26.23 -3.73 -24.59
C ASP A 64 25.38 -2.69 -23.84
N SER A 65 24.06 -2.91 -23.70
CA SER A 65 23.19 -2.03 -22.92
C SER A 65 23.56 -1.95 -21.42
N GLY A 66 24.33 -2.91 -20.92
CA GLY A 66 24.60 -3.06 -19.49
C GLY A 66 23.38 -3.44 -18.66
N LEU A 67 22.31 -3.92 -19.31
CA LEU A 67 21.05 -4.34 -18.67
C LEU A 67 20.85 -5.85 -18.86
N TYR A 68 20.32 -6.50 -17.83
CA TYR A 68 20.28 -7.97 -17.73
C TYR A 68 18.85 -8.48 -17.59
N SER A 69 18.62 -9.73 -18.00
CA SER A 69 17.30 -10.41 -18.09
C SER A 69 16.31 -9.73 -19.04
N ASP A 70 15.15 -10.37 -19.22
CA ASP A 70 14.04 -9.85 -20.03
C ASP A 70 13.47 -8.52 -19.50
N TRP A 71 13.69 -8.22 -18.22
CA TRP A 71 13.24 -6.98 -17.57
C TRP A 71 14.26 -5.83 -17.64
N GLN A 72 15.45 -6.05 -18.22
CA GLN A 72 16.49 -5.03 -18.37
C GLN A 72 16.92 -4.36 -17.06
N ILE A 73 17.37 -5.18 -16.11
CA ILE A 73 17.75 -4.77 -14.76
C ILE A 73 19.21 -4.30 -14.75
N LYS A 74 19.50 -3.19 -14.06
CA LYS A 74 20.86 -2.69 -13.83
C LYS A 74 21.65 -3.60 -12.87
N PRO A 75 22.97 -3.81 -13.06
CA PRO A 75 23.82 -4.61 -12.17
C PRO A 75 23.71 -4.23 -10.69
N ASP A 76 23.72 -2.93 -10.39
CA ASP A 76 23.63 -2.44 -9.01
C ASP A 76 22.30 -2.82 -8.34
N ASN A 77 21.22 -2.86 -9.11
CA ASN A 77 19.92 -3.31 -8.63
C ASN A 77 19.92 -4.82 -8.35
N ILE A 78 20.55 -5.63 -9.20
CA ILE A 78 20.70 -7.08 -8.98
C ILE A 78 21.45 -7.34 -7.67
N LYS A 79 22.56 -6.64 -7.45
CA LYS A 79 23.31 -6.70 -6.20
C LYS A 79 22.45 -6.31 -5.00
N ARG A 80 21.66 -5.24 -5.12
CA ARG A 80 20.81 -4.74 -4.03
C ARG A 80 19.62 -5.66 -3.72
N TRP A 81 19.03 -6.29 -4.72
CA TRP A 81 17.74 -7.00 -4.59
C TRP A 81 17.88 -8.51 -4.42
N SER A 82 18.99 -9.10 -4.84
CA SER A 82 19.19 -10.56 -4.82
C SER A 82 19.02 -11.17 -3.43
N MET A 83 19.78 -10.72 -2.42
CA MET A 83 19.63 -11.24 -1.05
C MET A 83 18.21 -11.12 -0.48
N PRO A 84 17.57 -9.94 -0.43
CA PRO A 84 16.24 -9.82 0.18
C PRO A 84 15.13 -10.56 -0.60
N CYS A 85 15.25 -10.72 -1.91
CA CYS A 85 14.19 -11.33 -2.73
C CYS A 85 14.41 -12.80 -3.09
N LEU A 86 15.68 -13.23 -3.22
CA LEU A 86 16.05 -14.58 -3.63
C LEU A 86 16.75 -15.37 -2.53
N GLN A 87 17.03 -14.74 -1.38
CA GLN A 87 17.73 -15.34 -0.23
C GLN A 87 19.15 -15.84 -0.56
N ARG A 88 19.73 -15.33 -1.63
CA ARG A 88 21.10 -15.58 -2.08
C ARG A 88 21.59 -14.44 -2.94
N ASP A 89 22.90 -14.20 -2.94
CA ASP A 89 23.53 -13.35 -3.95
C ASP A 89 23.48 -14.03 -5.32
N VAL A 90 23.26 -13.24 -6.37
CA VAL A 90 23.38 -13.68 -7.76
C VAL A 90 24.14 -12.65 -8.57
N THR A 91 24.96 -13.10 -9.52
CA THR A 91 25.60 -12.19 -10.48
C THR A 91 24.63 -11.76 -11.58
N PRO A 92 24.89 -10.67 -12.29
CA PRO A 92 24.09 -10.26 -13.44
C PRO A 92 23.93 -11.36 -14.51
N GLU A 93 25.00 -12.12 -14.79
CA GLU A 93 25.02 -13.20 -15.77
C GLU A 93 24.18 -14.40 -15.29
N GLN A 94 24.29 -14.75 -14.01
CA GLN A 94 23.48 -15.81 -13.42
C GLN A 94 22.00 -15.47 -13.46
N LEU A 95 21.64 -14.21 -13.19
CA LEU A 95 20.26 -13.76 -13.28
C LEU A 95 19.75 -13.74 -14.73
N ALA A 96 20.57 -13.30 -15.68
CA ALA A 96 20.22 -13.28 -17.09
C ALA A 96 19.99 -14.69 -17.66
N ALA A 97 20.68 -15.70 -17.12
CA ALA A 97 20.51 -17.10 -17.51
C ALA A 97 19.30 -17.80 -16.85
N ASP A 98 18.68 -17.19 -15.84
CA ASP A 98 17.56 -17.76 -15.07
C ASP A 98 16.37 -16.79 -15.05
N SER A 99 15.56 -16.86 -16.11
CA SER A 99 14.37 -15.99 -16.27
C SER A 99 13.35 -16.18 -15.14
N GLU A 100 13.28 -17.37 -14.52
CA GLU A 100 12.40 -17.61 -13.38
C GLU A 100 12.90 -16.86 -12.13
N ALA A 101 14.20 -16.91 -11.84
CA ALA A 101 14.79 -16.10 -10.77
C ALA A 101 14.65 -14.60 -11.04
N ALA A 102 14.84 -14.15 -12.29
CA ALA A 102 14.60 -12.77 -12.66
C ALA A 102 13.14 -12.35 -12.37
N ARG A 103 12.17 -13.15 -12.82
CA ARG A 103 10.74 -12.90 -12.55
C ARG A 103 10.45 -12.80 -11.05
N ARG A 104 10.90 -13.78 -10.25
CA ARG A 104 10.67 -13.78 -8.80
C ARG A 104 11.28 -12.55 -8.11
N MET A 105 12.48 -12.14 -8.53
CA MET A 105 13.13 -10.95 -8.00
C MET A 105 12.35 -9.68 -8.35
N VAL A 106 11.90 -9.54 -9.61
CA VAL A 106 11.10 -8.38 -10.04
C VAL A 106 9.74 -8.37 -9.34
N ALA A 107 9.06 -9.50 -9.19
CA ALA A 107 7.80 -9.61 -8.45
C ALA A 107 7.94 -9.20 -6.98
N CYS A 108 9.00 -9.65 -6.31
CA CYS A 108 9.31 -9.24 -4.93
C CYS A 108 9.46 -7.71 -4.80
N VAL A 109 10.23 -7.08 -5.69
CA VAL A 109 10.46 -5.62 -5.67
C VAL A 109 9.19 -4.86 -6.06
N MET A 110 8.59 -5.21 -7.19
CA MET A 110 7.43 -4.50 -7.73
C MET A 110 6.16 -4.70 -6.91
N GLY A 111 6.08 -5.79 -6.13
CA GLY A 111 5.00 -5.95 -5.16
C GLY A 111 5.00 -4.85 -4.10
N GLY A 112 6.16 -4.50 -3.55
CA GLY A 112 6.29 -3.37 -2.63
C GLY A 112 5.94 -2.04 -3.31
N VAL A 113 6.58 -1.79 -4.47
CA VAL A 113 6.37 -0.54 -5.24
C VAL A 113 4.89 -0.34 -5.59
N LEU A 114 4.22 -1.36 -6.13
CA LEU A 114 2.82 -1.24 -6.55
C LEU A 114 1.90 -0.99 -5.35
N ARG A 115 2.13 -1.64 -4.20
CA ARG A 115 1.35 -1.40 -2.98
C ARG A 115 1.54 0.03 -2.47
N ASP A 116 2.77 0.52 -2.43
CA ASP A 116 3.07 1.89 -2.01
C ASP A 116 2.43 2.91 -2.96
N GLN A 117 2.55 2.70 -4.27
CA GLN A 117 1.94 3.59 -5.26
C GLN A 117 0.42 3.51 -5.28
N PHE A 118 -0.17 2.36 -4.96
CA PHE A 118 -1.62 2.22 -4.81
C PHE A 118 -2.14 3.05 -3.63
N ALA A 119 -1.45 3.01 -2.50
CA ALA A 119 -1.77 3.87 -1.35
C ALA A 119 -1.59 5.37 -1.69
N ALA A 120 -0.46 5.73 -2.31
CA ALA A 120 -0.16 7.11 -2.71
C ALA A 120 -1.15 7.67 -3.75
N SER A 121 -1.78 6.80 -4.55
CA SER A 121 -2.73 7.16 -5.60
C SER A 121 -4.19 7.17 -5.13
N GLN A 122 -4.45 7.22 -3.82
CA GLN A 122 -5.81 7.15 -3.26
C GLN A 122 -6.57 5.90 -3.76
N GLN A 123 -5.85 4.76 -3.85
CA GLN A 123 -6.38 3.49 -4.34
C GLN A 123 -6.80 3.50 -5.82
N ASN A 124 -6.31 4.45 -6.61
CA ASN A 124 -6.47 4.44 -8.06
C ASN A 124 -5.40 3.52 -8.69
N GLU A 125 -5.83 2.32 -9.10
CA GLU A 125 -4.96 1.30 -9.69
C GLU A 125 -4.30 1.75 -11.00
N ILE A 126 -5.03 2.46 -11.85
CA ILE A 126 -4.52 2.95 -13.13
C ILE A 126 -3.34 3.91 -12.90
N ILE A 127 -3.51 4.85 -11.97
CA ILE A 127 -2.44 5.77 -11.59
C ILE A 127 -1.30 5.01 -10.91
N ALA A 128 -1.60 4.06 -10.02
CA ALA A 128 -0.59 3.26 -9.33
C ALA A 128 0.31 2.47 -10.27
N VAL A 129 -0.27 1.84 -11.30
CA VAL A 129 0.46 1.09 -12.34
C VAL A 129 1.38 2.02 -13.13
N GLN A 130 0.89 3.19 -13.55
CA GLN A 130 1.74 4.15 -14.28
C GLN A 130 2.88 4.69 -13.41
N ARG A 131 2.62 4.99 -12.13
CA ARG A 131 3.64 5.43 -11.17
C ARG A 131 4.68 4.35 -10.88
N ALA A 132 4.24 3.09 -10.76
CA ALA A 132 5.13 1.96 -10.59
C ALA A 132 6.01 1.75 -11.84
N ALA A 133 5.45 1.94 -13.04
CA ALA A 133 6.21 1.92 -14.30
C ALA A 133 7.22 3.08 -14.39
N ALA A 134 6.85 4.27 -13.94
CA ALA A 134 7.76 5.42 -13.88
C ALA A 134 8.92 5.13 -12.91
N TRP A 135 8.61 4.62 -11.71
CA TRP A 135 9.63 4.19 -10.76
C TRP A 135 10.58 3.14 -11.34
N TRP A 136 10.06 2.18 -12.10
CA TRP A 136 10.89 1.18 -12.78
C TRP A 136 11.87 1.82 -13.78
N LEU A 137 11.38 2.78 -14.57
CA LEU A 137 12.17 3.44 -15.61
C LEU A 137 13.20 4.43 -15.06
N THR A 138 12.78 5.28 -14.12
CA THR A 138 13.55 6.47 -13.70
C THR A 138 13.93 6.46 -12.22
N GLY A 139 13.26 5.63 -11.40
CA GLY A 139 13.32 5.70 -9.93
C GLY A 139 12.33 6.70 -9.32
N GLU A 140 11.65 7.51 -10.14
CA GLU A 140 10.81 8.62 -9.70
C GLU A 140 9.34 8.40 -10.09
N PRO A 141 8.45 8.00 -9.15
CA PRO A 141 7.09 7.62 -9.47
C PRO A 141 6.20 8.81 -9.85
N ASP A 142 6.51 10.01 -9.33
CA ASP A 142 5.72 11.22 -9.56
C ASP A 142 5.82 11.74 -11.00
N HIS A 143 6.86 11.35 -11.73
CA HIS A 143 7.15 11.78 -13.10
C HIS A 143 6.44 10.91 -14.17
N TYR A 144 5.44 10.12 -13.78
CA TYR A 144 4.77 9.16 -14.67
C TYR A 144 4.05 9.76 -15.90
N ARG A 145 3.83 11.07 -15.90
CA ARG A 145 3.22 11.83 -17.00
C ARG A 145 4.19 12.75 -17.73
N ASP A 146 5.44 12.82 -17.30
CA ASP A 146 6.45 13.66 -17.95
C ASP A 146 6.79 13.10 -19.33
N ASP A 147 7.14 13.96 -20.29
CA ASP A 147 7.38 13.57 -21.67
C ASP A 147 8.43 12.46 -21.83
N GLY A 148 9.42 12.41 -20.93
CA GLY A 148 10.47 11.39 -20.92
C GLY A 148 10.02 9.99 -20.45
N ALA A 149 8.93 9.89 -19.67
CA ALA A 149 8.45 8.65 -19.08
C ALA A 149 7.07 8.23 -19.59
N SER A 150 6.20 9.20 -19.90
CA SER A 150 4.80 9.00 -20.30
C SER A 150 4.61 7.97 -21.43
N PRO A 151 5.41 7.96 -22.52
CA PRO A 151 5.27 6.93 -23.54
C PRO A 151 5.49 5.50 -23.00
N TYR A 152 6.46 5.33 -22.10
CA TYR A 152 6.74 4.03 -21.48
C TYR A 152 5.66 3.64 -20.46
N THR A 153 5.23 4.57 -19.59
CA THR A 153 4.22 4.28 -18.55
C THR A 153 2.86 3.94 -19.16
N LEU A 154 2.47 4.60 -20.27
CA LEU A 154 1.27 4.27 -21.03
C LEU A 154 1.38 2.88 -21.66
N LYS A 155 2.51 2.54 -22.28
CA LYS A 155 2.74 1.20 -22.85
C LYS A 155 2.62 0.11 -21.79
N VAL A 156 3.19 0.32 -20.60
CA VAL A 156 3.06 -0.62 -19.46
C VAL A 156 1.62 -0.74 -19.00
N LEU A 157 0.90 0.38 -18.85
CA LEU A 157 -0.51 0.34 -18.47
C LEU A 157 -1.36 -0.42 -19.49
N GLU A 158 -1.17 -0.17 -20.78
CA GLU A 158 -1.87 -0.88 -21.85
C GLU A 158 -1.60 -2.39 -21.84
N ALA A 159 -0.35 -2.79 -21.59
CA ALA A 159 0.01 -4.20 -21.45
C ALA A 159 -0.61 -4.83 -20.20
N TYR A 160 -0.61 -4.11 -19.07
CA TYR A 160 -1.21 -4.53 -17.81
C TYR A 160 -2.72 -4.79 -17.93
N LEU A 161 -3.44 -3.89 -18.60
CA LEU A 161 -4.88 -4.00 -18.74
C LEU A 161 -5.34 -5.18 -19.60
N ARG A 162 -4.44 -5.86 -20.35
CA ARG A 162 -4.79 -7.06 -21.12
C ARG A 162 -4.98 -8.31 -20.26
N PHE A 163 -4.62 -8.25 -18.99
CA PHE A 163 -4.79 -9.35 -18.04
C PHE A 163 -6.16 -9.33 -17.33
N PHE A 164 -7.01 -8.32 -17.59
CA PHE A 164 -8.29 -8.07 -16.93
C PHE A 164 -9.36 -7.62 -17.94
#